data_AF-A0A3B8X2U6-F1
#
_entry.id   AF-A0A3B8X2U6-F1
#
_cell.length_a   1.000
_cell.length_b   1.000
_cell.length_c   1.000
_cell.angle_alpha   90.00
_cell.angle_beta   90.00
_cell.angle_gamma   90.00
#
_symmetry.space_group_name_H-M   'P 1'
#
loop_
_entity.id
_entity.type
_entity.pdbx_description
1 polymer ?
#
loop_
_entity_poly.entity_id
_entity_poly.type
_entity_poly.pdbx_seq_one_letter_code
_entity_poly.pdbx_strand_id
1 'polypeptide(L)'
;GMSEKGRYLNGQVSEARVWGRLLSPTELINGQCSIADPVKEAQENKLLGYWKLDDENRGKDLTGNGFDGYAHGNVTYTPANIRCPE
;
A
#
# COMPACT_ATOMS: atom_id res chain seq x y z
N GLY A 1 10.97 -6.31 -7.02
CA GLY A 1 10.60 -6.65 -8.41
C GLY A 1 11.31 -5.72 -9.37
N MET A 2 11.44 -6.12 -10.65
CA MET A 2 12.02 -5.30 -11.72
C MET A 2 10.90 -4.73 -12.60
N SER A 3 10.99 -3.47 -13.01
CA SER A 3 10.14 -2.92 -14.08
C SER A 3 10.56 -3.46 -15.46
N GLU A 4 9.76 -3.23 -16.51
CA GLU A 4 10.14 -3.49 -17.89
C GLU A 4 11.47 -2.75 -18.19
N LYS A 5 12.50 -3.50 -18.62
CA LYS A 5 13.93 -3.09 -18.75
C LYS A 5 14.75 -3.01 -17.45
N GLY A 6 14.31 -3.62 -16.36
CA GLY A 6 15.16 -3.86 -15.20
C GLY A 6 15.39 -2.64 -14.31
N ARG A 7 14.59 -1.56 -14.42
CA ARG A 7 14.73 -0.43 -13.51
C ARG A 7 14.22 -0.84 -12.14
N TYR A 8 15.11 -0.79 -11.17
CA TYR A 8 14.78 -0.93 -9.76
C TYR A 8 14.50 0.47 -9.19
N LEU A 9 13.55 0.53 -8.26
CA LEU A 9 13.40 1.71 -7.42
C LEU A 9 14.47 1.65 -6.32
N ASN A 10 15.37 2.63 -6.29
CA ASN A 10 16.26 2.83 -5.16
C ASN A 10 15.62 3.83 -4.19
N GLY A 11 14.79 3.34 -3.27
CA GLY A 11 14.05 4.18 -2.36
C GLY A 11 13.11 3.39 -1.46
N GLN A 12 12.22 4.10 -0.78
CA GLN A 12 11.22 3.55 0.13
C GLN A 12 9.82 3.71 -0.47
N VAL A 13 8.94 2.76 -0.18
CA VAL A 13 7.53 2.77 -0.58
C VAL A 13 6.69 2.45 0.65
N SER A 14 5.56 3.13 0.81
CA SER A 14 4.53 2.86 1.81
C SER A 14 3.15 3.05 1.19
N GLU A 15 2.10 2.60 1.87
CA GLU A 15 0.71 2.91 1.54
C GLU A 15 0.27 2.55 0.10
N ALA A 16 0.85 1.47 -0.46
CA ALA A 16 0.60 1.05 -1.83
C ALA A 16 -0.81 0.47 -1.98
N ARG A 17 -1.58 0.99 -2.93
CA ARG A 17 -3.02 0.67 -3.10
C ARG A 17 -3.41 0.58 -4.56
N VAL A 18 -4.41 -0.25 -4.84
CA VAL A 18 -5.06 -0.36 -6.15
C VAL A 18 -6.57 -0.23 -5.97
N TRP A 19 -7.17 0.69 -6.72
CA TRP A 19 -8.61 0.95 -6.69
C TRP A 19 -9.25 0.57 -8.02
N GLY A 20 -10.40 -0.09 -7.95
CA GLY A 20 -11.26 -0.43 -9.09
C GLY A 20 -12.20 0.71 -9.50
N ARG A 21 -11.93 1.93 -9.01
CA ARG A 21 -12.71 3.15 -9.29
C ARG A 21 -11.81 4.37 -9.31
N LEU A 22 -12.36 5.47 -9.82
CA LEU A 22 -11.73 6.79 -9.72
C LEU A 22 -11.87 7.33 -8.30
N LEU A 23 -10.80 7.95 -7.81
CA LEU A 23 -10.77 8.68 -6.54
C LEU A 23 -10.86 10.17 -6.80
N SER A 24 -11.60 10.87 -5.95
CA SER A 24 -11.57 12.34 -5.86
C SER A 24 -10.28 12.82 -5.17
N PRO A 25 -9.88 14.10 -5.36
CA PRO A 25 -8.76 14.69 -4.64
C PRO A 25 -8.89 14.58 -3.11
N THR A 26 -10.10 14.75 -2.59
CA THR A 26 -10.38 14.64 -1.14
C THR A 26 -10.12 13.24 -0.62
N GLU A 27 -10.50 12.20 -1.38
CA GLU A 27 -10.26 10.81 -0.97
C GLU A 27 -8.76 10.47 -0.99
N LEU A 28 -8.02 11.01 -1.96
CA LEU A 28 -6.55 10.84 -2.02
C LEU A 28 -5.87 11.48 -0.80
N ILE A 29 -6.29 12.69 -0.41
CA ILE A 29 -5.75 13.40 0.76
C ILE A 29 -6.10 12.64 2.04
N ASN A 30 -7.38 12.31 2.26
CA ASN A 30 -7.83 11.64 3.47
C ASN A 30 -7.18 10.26 3.66
N GLY A 31 -6.91 9.56 2.56
CA GLY A 31 -6.25 8.26 2.59
C GLY A 31 -4.73 8.32 2.55
N GLN A 32 -4.08 9.49 2.57
CA GLN A 32 -2.64 9.58 2.26
C GLN A 32 -1.77 8.69 3.17
N CYS A 33 -2.15 8.54 4.43
CA CYS A 33 -1.35 7.86 5.45
C CYS A 33 -1.81 6.46 5.84
N SER A 34 -3.11 6.20 5.76
CA SER A 34 -3.68 4.90 6.06
C SER A 34 -5.14 4.88 5.63
N ILE A 35 -5.68 3.67 5.54
CA ILE A 35 -7.11 3.42 5.47
C ILE A 35 -7.52 2.77 6.79
N ALA A 36 -8.49 3.38 7.47
CA ALA A 36 -8.92 2.92 8.80
C ALA A 36 -9.56 1.52 8.76
N ASP A 37 -10.37 1.24 7.74
CA ASP A 37 -11.00 -0.07 7.55
C ASP A 37 -10.85 -0.55 6.09
N PRO A 38 -9.73 -1.20 5.76
CA PRO A 38 -9.46 -1.66 4.39
C PRO A 38 -10.45 -2.69 3.87
N VAL A 39 -11.00 -3.53 4.74
CA VAL A 39 -11.94 -4.59 4.36
C VAL A 39 -13.27 -3.97 3.96
N LYS A 40 -13.75 -2.99 4.72
CA LYS A 40 -14.93 -2.21 4.35
C LYS A 40 -14.73 -1.45 3.04
N GLU A 41 -13.59 -0.78 2.88
CA GLU A 41 -13.26 -0.06 1.63
C GLU A 41 -13.18 -1.01 0.42
N ALA A 42 -12.76 -2.26 0.61
CA ALA A 42 -12.76 -3.25 -0.45
C ALA A 42 -14.17 -3.60 -0.92
N GLN A 43 -15.11 -3.75 0.01
CA GLN A 43 -16.49 -4.13 -0.25
C GLN A 43 -17.31 -2.97 -0.83
N GLU A 44 -17.23 -1.79 -0.20
CA GLU A 44 -18.10 -0.65 -0.51
C GLU A 44 -17.52 0.26 -1.59
N ASN A 45 -16.19 0.43 -1.58
CA ASN A 45 -15.50 1.46 -2.35
C ASN A 45 -14.50 0.90 -3.37
N LYS A 46 -14.55 -0.40 -3.68
CA LYS A 46 -13.71 -1.03 -4.72
C LYS A 46 -12.21 -0.87 -4.48
N LEU A 47 -11.75 -0.88 -3.22
CA LEU A 47 -10.33 -1.07 -2.92
C LEU A 47 -9.93 -2.53 -3.25
N LEU A 48 -9.16 -2.73 -4.31
CA LEU A 48 -8.84 -4.08 -4.80
C LEU A 48 -7.69 -4.73 -4.03
N GLY A 49 -6.71 -3.93 -3.59
CA GLY A 49 -5.57 -4.38 -2.80
C GLY A 49 -4.92 -3.23 -2.06
N TYR A 50 -4.42 -3.52 -0.85
CA TYR A 50 -3.74 -2.53 -0.02
C TYR A 50 -2.61 -3.18 0.75
N TRP A 51 -1.40 -2.68 0.49
CA TRP A 51 -0.16 -3.10 1.13
C TRP A 51 0.44 -1.91 1.89
N LYS A 52 0.40 -1.99 3.22
CA LYS A 52 0.97 -0.96 4.08
C LYS A 52 2.51 -0.90 3.98
N LEU A 53 3.13 -2.05 3.74
CA LEU A 53 4.59 -2.22 3.57
C LEU A 53 5.43 -1.75 4.78
N ASP A 54 4.86 -1.84 5.98
CA ASP A 54 5.58 -1.63 7.24
C ASP A 54 6.16 -2.95 7.79
N ASP A 55 6.85 -2.84 8.93
CA ASP A 55 7.54 -3.94 9.62
C ASP A 55 6.59 -5.00 10.18
N GLU A 56 5.35 -4.63 10.47
CA GLU A 56 4.29 -5.53 10.94
C GLU A 56 3.63 -6.32 9.81
N ASN A 57 3.32 -5.66 8.69
CA ASN A 57 2.48 -6.26 7.64
C ASN A 57 3.31 -6.89 6.51
N ARG A 58 4.54 -6.42 6.25
CA ARG A 58 5.54 -7.06 5.37
C ARG A 58 5.04 -7.55 3.99
N GLY A 59 4.11 -6.81 3.38
CA GLY A 59 3.52 -7.18 2.08
C GLY A 59 2.21 -7.95 2.16
N LYS A 60 1.61 -8.10 3.33
CA LYS A 60 0.24 -8.59 3.50
C LYS A 60 -0.77 -7.64 2.84
N ASP A 61 -1.75 -8.21 2.15
CA ASP A 61 -2.91 -7.49 1.62
C ASP A 61 -3.95 -7.30 2.72
N LEU A 62 -4.17 -6.05 3.10
CA LEU A 62 -5.08 -5.68 4.17
C LEU A 62 -6.54 -5.67 3.75
N THR A 63 -6.85 -5.79 2.46
CA THR A 63 -8.24 -5.88 1.97
C THR A 63 -8.86 -7.24 2.26
N GLY A 64 -8.05 -8.27 2.49
CA GLY A 64 -8.51 -9.65 2.64
C GLY A 64 -8.82 -10.35 1.31
N ASN A 65 -8.53 -9.74 0.16
CA ASN A 65 -8.75 -10.33 -1.17
C ASN A 65 -7.70 -11.38 -1.56
N GLY A 66 -6.68 -11.59 -0.73
CA GLY A 66 -5.69 -12.65 -0.89
C GLY A 66 -4.54 -12.29 -1.83
N PHE A 67 -4.33 -11.00 -2.13
CA PHE A 67 -3.21 -10.55 -2.96
C PHE A 67 -1.94 -10.32 -2.14
N ASP A 68 -1.62 -11.26 -1.24
CA ASP A 68 -0.42 -11.17 -0.41
C ASP A 68 0.85 -11.12 -1.28
N GLY A 69 1.69 -10.12 -1.00
CA GLY A 69 2.98 -9.92 -1.62
C GLY A 69 4.10 -10.56 -0.80
N TYR A 70 5.17 -10.95 -1.49
CA TYR A 70 6.38 -11.48 -0.87
C TYR A 70 7.59 -10.62 -1.25
N ALA A 71 8.43 -10.33 -0.27
CA ALA A 71 9.70 -9.65 -0.51
C ALA A 71 10.58 -10.48 -1.45
N HIS A 72 11.18 -9.84 -2.44
CA HIS A 72 12.13 -10.47 -3.35
C HIS A 72 13.47 -9.72 -3.33
N GLY A 73 14.52 -10.39 -2.87
CA GLY A 73 15.82 -9.80 -2.59
C GLY A 73 15.92 -9.24 -1.18
N ASN A 74 16.90 -8.35 -0.95
CA ASN A 74 17.16 -7.75 0.36
C ASN A 74 16.25 -6.53 0.56
N VAL A 75 15.01 -6.76 0.98
CA VAL A 75 14.07 -5.70 1.38
C VAL A 75 14.28 -5.39 2.86
N THR A 76 14.45 -4.12 3.20
CA THR A 76 14.53 -3.64 4.58
C THR A 76 13.27 -2.85 4.92
N TYR A 77 12.65 -3.18 6.06
CA TYR A 77 11.52 -2.43 6.60
C TYR A 77 12.05 -1.41 7.59
N THR A 78 11.80 -0.13 7.31
CA THR A 78 12.14 0.95 8.23
C THR A 78 11.00 1.20 9.20
N PRO A 79 11.28 1.50 10.49
CA PRO A 79 10.25 1.80 11.47
C PRO A 79 9.30 2.92 11.01
N ALA A 80 8.06 2.87 11.50
CA ALA A 80 6.97 3.77 11.13
C ALA A 80 7.10 5.22 11.66
N ASN A 81 8.31 5.73 11.88
CA ASN A 81 8.54 7.13 12.24
C ASN A 81 8.44 8.10 11.03
N ILE A 82 7.89 7.63 9.91
CA ILE A 82 7.49 8.45 8.77
C ILE A 82 6.22 9.19 9.19
N ARG A 83 6.36 10.50 9.46
CA ARG A 83 5.25 11.35 9.86
C ARG A 83 4.31 11.61 8.69
N CYS A 84 3.02 11.51 8.96
CA CYS A 84 2.00 12.12 8.13
C CYS A 84 2.20 13.64 8.09
N PRO A 85 2.04 14.28 6.92
CA PRO A 85 1.82 15.72 6.91
C PRO A 85 0.59 16.04 7.76
N GLU A 86 0.67 17.12 8.55
CA GLU A 86 -0.49 17.69 9.24
C GLU A 86 -1.51 18.27 8.25
#